data_AF-A0A5C7QAP1-F1
#
_entry.id   AF-A0A5C7QAP1-F1
#
_cell.length_a   1.000
_cell.length_b   1.000
_cell.length_c   1.000
_cell.angle_alpha   90.00
_cell.angle_beta   90.00
_cell.angle_gamma   90.00
#
_symmetry.space_group_name_H-M   'P 1'
#
loop_
_entity.id
_entity.type
_entity.pdbx_description
1 polymer ?
#
loop_
_entity_poly.entity_id
_entity_poly.type
_entity_poly.pdbx_seq_one_letter_code
_entity_poly.pdbx_strand_id
1 'polypeptide(L)' 'MNESPVLQRRDGAVLHLTLNRPQARNALNVALVLALREALAAAER' A
#
# COMPACT_ATOMS: atom_id res chain seq x y z
N MET A 1 -9.22 -3.29 -15.13
CA MET A 1 -8.25 -2.31 -14.61
C MET A 1 -7.94 -2.75 -13.19
N ASN A 2 -6.71 -3.19 -12.92
CA ASN A 2 -6.35 -3.77 -11.63
C ASN A 2 -5.92 -2.63 -10.69
N GLU A 3 -6.81 -2.20 -9.79
CA GLU A 3 -6.45 -1.20 -8.79
C GLU A 3 -5.37 -1.74 -7.85
N SER A 4 -4.36 -0.92 -7.57
CA SER A 4 -3.31 -1.29 -6.62
C SER A 4 -3.92 -1.57 -5.25
N PRO A 5 -3.55 -2.67 -4.57
CA PRO A 5 -4.06 -3.00 -3.24
C PRO A 5 -3.49 -2.06 -2.15
N VAL A 6 -2.49 -1.24 -2.49
CA VAL A 6 -1.93 -0.19 -1.62
C VAL A 6 -1.86 1.12 -2.40
N LEU A 7 -2.46 2.18 -1.85
CA LEU A 7 -2.35 3.55 -2.35
C LEU A 7 -1.22 4.27 -1.61
N GLN A 8 -0.57 5.21 -2.30
CA GLN A 8 0.53 5.98 -1.75
C GLN A 8 0.22 7.48 -1.89
N ARG A 9 0.48 8.24 -0.83
CA ARG A 9 0.38 9.71 -0.86
C ARG A 9 1.52 10.29 -0.04
N ARG A 10 2.30 11.21 -0.62
CA ARG A 10 3.34 11.93 0.11
C ARG A 10 2.83 13.29 0.57
N ASP A 11 3.06 13.60 1.85
CA ASP A 11 2.75 14.88 2.47
C ASP A 11 4.02 15.41 3.14
N GLY A 12 4.76 16.25 2.42
CA GLY A 12 6.09 16.71 2.80
C GLY A 12 7.05 15.54 3.07
N ALA A 13 7.54 15.45 4.32
CA ALA A 13 8.45 14.40 4.75
C ALA A 13 7.74 13.08 5.11
N VAL A 14 6.40 13.04 5.11
CA VAL A 14 5.61 11.86 5.52
C VAL A 14 5.08 11.14 4.28
N LEU A 15 5.28 9.83 4.21
CA LEU A 15 4.64 8.97 3.21
C LEU A 15 3.48 8.19 3.86
N HIS A 16 2.28 8.38 3.34
CA HIS A 16 1.08 7.66 3.74
C HIS A 16 0.88 6.46 2.81
N LEU A 17 0.88 5.25 3.37
CA LEU A 17 0.52 4.00 2.69
C LEU A 17 -0.88 3.57 3.17
N THR A 18 -1.84 3.49 2.24
CA THR A 18 -3.23 3.16 2.55
C THR A 18 -3.63 1.83 1.92
N LEU A 19 -4.14 0.90 2.73
CA LEU A 19 -4.68 -0.37 2.23
C LEU A 19 -5.97 -0.11 1.45
N ASN A 20 -6.01 -0.54 0.19
CA ASN A 20 -7.09 -0.27 -0.75
C ASN A 20 -7.88 -1.53 -1.10
N ARG A 21 -8.37 -2.22 -0.06
CA ARG A 21 -9.23 -3.41 -0.20
C ARG A 21 -10.47 -3.30 0.71
N PRO A 22 -11.28 -2.23 0.58
CA PRO A 22 -12.46 -2.04 1.42
C PRO A 22 -13.45 -3.21 1.35
N GLN A 23 -13.62 -3.83 0.18
CA GLN A 23 -14.48 -5.00 -0.05
C GLN A 23 -14.11 -6.21 0.80
N ALA A 24 -12.85 -6.31 1.24
CA ALA A 24 -12.35 -7.37 2.11
C ALA A 24 -12.02 -6.85 3.51
N ARG A 25 -12.49 -5.64 3.87
CA ARG A 25 -12.14 -4.96 5.12
C ARG A 25 -10.62 -4.88 5.35
N ASN A 26 -9.86 -4.71 4.26
CA ASN A 26 -8.40 -4.73 4.26
C ASN A 26 -7.77 -6.02 4.83
N ALA A 27 -8.46 -7.16 4.71
CA ALA A 27 -7.90 -8.46 5.07
C ALA A 27 -6.55 -8.69 4.39
N LEU A 28 -5.58 -9.13 5.18
CA LEU A 28 -4.22 -9.39 4.73
C LEU A 28 -4.20 -10.62 3.82
N ASN A 29 -3.64 -10.46 2.63
CA ASN A 29 -3.33 -11.55 1.72
C ASN A 29 -1.93 -11.36 1.14
N VAL A 30 -1.42 -12.39 0.46
CA VAL A 30 -0.06 -12.38 -0.10
C VAL A 30 0.15 -11.19 -1.03
N ALA A 31 -0.80 -10.89 -1.91
CA ALA A 31 -0.70 -9.78 -2.84
C ALA A 31 -0.59 -8.40 -2.15
N LEU A 32 -1.40 -8.17 -1.10
CA LEU A 32 -1.37 -6.93 -0.32
C LEU A 32 -0.06 -6.79 0.45
N VAL A 33 0.41 -7.88 1.07
CA VAL A 33 1.66 -7.89 1.83
C VAL A 33 2.85 -7.61 0.91
N LEU A 34 2.89 -8.22 -0.28
CA LEU A 34 3.95 -7.95 -1.27
C LEU A 34 3.94 -6.48 -1.70
N ALA A 35 2.78 -5.95 -2.09
CA ALA A 35 2.66 -4.56 -2.50
C ALA A 35 3.04 -3.57 -1.38
N LEU A 36 2.69 -3.88 -0.13
CA LEU A 36 3.07 -3.06 1.02
C LEU A 36 4.57 -3.08 1.28
N ARG A 37 5.21 -4.26 1.19
CA ARG A 37 6.68 -4.39 1.35
C ARG A 37 7.43 -3.62 0.26
N GLU A 38 6.97 -3.69 -0.99
CA GLU A 38 7.57 -2.93 -2.10
C GLU A 38 7.43 -1.42 -1.88
N ALA A 39 6.24 -0.96 -1.48
CA ALA A 39 6.00 0.45 -1.19
C ALA A 39 6.86 0.97 -0.03
N LEU A 40 7.06 0.16 1.01
CA LEU A 40 7.93 0.51 2.14
C LEU A 40 9.41 0.56 1.73
N ALA A 41 9.90 -0.45 1.02
CA ALA A 41 11.29 -0.48 0.55
C ALA A 41 11.61 0.68 -0.43
N ALA A 42 10.62 1.15 -1.18
CA ALA A 42 10.76 2.34 -2.01
C ALA A 42 10.85 3.65 -1.19
N ALA A 43 10.26 3.69 0.00
CA ALA A 43 10.26 4.85 0.89
C ALA A 43 11.54 4.98 1.73
N GLU A 44 12.22 3.87 1.98
CA GLU A 44 13.47 3.80 2.75
C GLU A 44 14.71 4.19 1.95
N ARG A 45 14.60 4.36 0.62
CA ARG A 45 15.67 4.87 -0.24
C ARG A 45 15.64 6.39 -0.34
#